data_AF-A0A8J9SXV8-F1
#
_entry.id   AF-A0A8J9SXV8-F1
#
_cell.length_a   1.000
_cell.length_b   1.000
_cell.length_c   1.000
_cell.angle_alpha   90.00
_cell.angle_beta   90.00
_cell.angle_gamma   90.00
#
_symmetry.space_group_name_H-M   'P 1'
#
loop_
_entity.id
_entity.type
_entity.pdbx_description
1 polymer ?
#
loop_
_entity_poly.entity_id
_entity_poly.type
_entity_poly.pdbx_seq_one_letter_code
_entity_poly.pdbx_strand_id
1 'polypeptide(L)'
;MSPRRSVVLGSTLTTIFVSIVNMVSALTESFLFEQRNVSRRPAGETKTVRWMVDLPEETSSAALLQSSCDRLPASQMARSIRKYRSSRGRTDSDEAASTDCFTQTRDQHGSGSRKKSGPRDQPKTDDLLRRRSGVDLPYYSAIKALRAYSSLHGNLVIPRRYRVPYTKDYANEWHGVDLSTIYDMKWWQRNVKSKPDRVAELNQLGFVWERLQPEWNLILEALITYRTLYGNLLVPSSYVVPQGDNRWSKATWKIPLGNCVYRIRSRSDFLRDDNAGSRRDQLDGLGFVWDAQERRYRIFYAALRHYAKLEKCGAFSVGRSISISIPSNYIVPSEDLWPNELWGYPLGAKCIAVRQKDLYVKDKPERKQMLQKLGFHWGGNADLGWLRVVHAAAIYSRMHDRYLDVPYHFKVPAPSTTEHDGQEWPWPEHLWGLPLGQRLKDVRTKDT
;
A
#
# COMPACT_ATOMS: atom_id res chain seq x y z
N MET A 1 70.82 -29.72 -16.42
CA MET A 1 70.59 -28.41 -15.79
C MET A 1 69.30 -27.83 -16.34
N SER A 2 68.38 -27.43 -15.46
CA SER A 2 67.01 -27.00 -15.75
C SER A 2 66.91 -25.75 -16.63
N PRO A 3 65.71 -25.48 -17.20
CA PRO A 3 65.01 -24.28 -16.73
C PRO A 3 63.51 -24.49 -16.47
N ARG A 4 63.02 -23.77 -15.46
CA ARG A 4 61.61 -23.67 -15.06
C ARG A 4 60.82 -22.85 -16.09
N ARG A 5 59.61 -23.28 -16.46
CA ARG A 5 58.58 -22.41 -17.06
C ARG A 5 57.36 -22.35 -16.15
N SER A 6 57.07 -21.13 -15.72
CA SER A 6 55.90 -20.70 -14.97
C SER A 6 54.66 -20.70 -15.86
N VAL A 7 53.57 -21.31 -15.39
CA VAL A 7 52.24 -21.23 -16.02
C VAL A 7 51.44 -20.15 -15.30
N VAL A 8 51.11 -19.08 -16.01
CA VAL A 8 50.27 -17.97 -15.55
C VAL A 8 48.80 -18.42 -15.68
N LEU A 9 48.16 -18.73 -14.54
CA LEU A 9 46.72 -18.92 -14.42
C LEU A 9 46.10 -17.60 -13.95
N GLY A 10 45.59 -16.81 -14.90
CA GLY A 10 44.90 -15.56 -14.59
C GLY A 10 44.29 -14.93 -15.83
N SER A 11 43.20 -15.50 -16.37
CA SER A 11 42.45 -14.83 -17.46
C SER A 11 41.03 -15.38 -17.74
N THR A 12 40.41 -16.17 -16.85
CA THR A 12 39.08 -16.75 -17.13
C THR A 12 37.93 -16.04 -16.39
N LEU A 13 38.18 -15.40 -15.23
CA LEU A 13 37.13 -14.71 -14.46
C LEU A 13 36.81 -13.30 -14.98
N THR A 14 37.79 -12.58 -15.52
CA THR A 14 37.59 -11.24 -16.10
C THR A 14 36.79 -11.30 -17.41
N THR A 15 37.02 -12.35 -18.20
CA THR A 15 36.33 -12.57 -19.49
C THR A 15 34.84 -12.89 -19.30
N ILE A 16 34.48 -13.60 -18.24
CA ILE A 16 33.07 -13.89 -17.90
C ILE A 16 32.35 -12.62 -17.40
N PHE A 17 33.05 -11.77 -16.63
CA PHE A 17 32.49 -10.52 -16.13
C PHE A 17 32.26 -9.49 -17.25
N VAL A 18 33.17 -9.41 -18.22
CA VAL A 18 33.02 -8.55 -19.42
C VAL A 18 31.93 -9.09 -20.36
N SER A 19 31.77 -10.41 -20.47
CA SER A 19 30.71 -11.02 -21.29
C SER A 19 29.30 -10.79 -20.70
N ILE A 20 29.14 -10.83 -19.38
CA ILE A 20 27.86 -10.53 -18.70
C ILE A 20 27.51 -9.04 -18.79
N VAL A 21 28.50 -8.14 -18.68
CA VAL A 21 28.27 -6.69 -18.83
C VAL A 21 27.92 -6.31 -20.27
N ASN A 22 28.56 -6.93 -21.27
CA ASN A 22 28.25 -6.68 -22.69
C ASN A 22 26.90 -7.28 -23.12
N MET A 23 26.51 -8.43 -22.58
CA MET A 23 25.20 -9.04 -22.86
C MET A 23 24.05 -8.22 -22.27
N VAL A 24 24.26 -7.54 -21.13
CA VAL A 24 23.28 -6.62 -20.53
C VAL A 24 23.20 -5.28 -21.27
N SER A 25 24.30 -4.77 -21.84
CA SER A 25 24.28 -3.58 -22.70
C SER A 25 23.57 -3.82 -24.05
N ALA A 26 23.75 -5.00 -24.67
CA ALA A 26 23.09 -5.34 -25.94
C ALA A 26 21.55 -5.46 -25.83
N LEU A 27 21.04 -5.86 -24.66
CA LEU A 27 19.60 -5.92 -24.38
C LEU A 27 18.98 -4.53 -24.15
N THR A 28 19.76 -3.55 -23.67
CA THR A 28 19.29 -2.16 -23.55
C THR A 28 19.30 -1.39 -24.88
N GLU A 29 20.19 -1.72 -25.81
CA GLU A 29 20.19 -1.09 -27.15
C GLU A 29 19.07 -1.62 -28.04
N SER A 30 18.73 -2.91 -27.94
CA SER A 30 17.59 -3.51 -28.66
C SER A 30 16.25 -2.89 -28.23
N PHE A 31 16.09 -2.56 -26.94
CA PHE A 31 14.88 -1.92 -26.41
C PHE A 31 14.76 -0.43 -26.76
N LEU A 32 15.88 0.27 -26.96
CA LEU A 32 15.89 1.68 -27.40
C LEU A 32 15.73 1.83 -28.92
N PHE A 33 16.07 0.82 -29.71
CA PHE A 33 15.82 0.80 -31.15
C PHE A 33 14.32 0.64 -31.48
N GLU A 34 13.60 -0.15 -30.67
CA GLU A 34 12.16 -0.40 -30.86
C GLU A 34 11.27 0.78 -30.43
N GLN A 35 11.74 1.62 -29.49
CA GLN A 35 11.11 2.90 -29.14
C GLN A 35 11.31 4.00 -30.18
N ARG A 36 12.30 3.86 -31.08
CA ARG A 36 12.62 4.89 -32.09
C ARG A 36 11.83 4.76 -33.40
N ASN A 37 11.18 3.62 -33.63
CA ASN A 37 10.40 3.36 -34.86
C ASN A 37 8.88 3.57 -34.73
N VAL A 38 8.36 3.96 -33.55
CA VAL A 38 6.93 4.25 -33.35
C VAL A 38 6.57 5.73 -33.64
N SER A 39 7.55 6.61 -33.85
CA SER A 39 7.31 8.04 -34.14
C SER A 39 7.71 8.44 -35.55
N ARG A 40 7.09 7.84 -36.58
CA ARG A 40 7.03 8.42 -37.93
C ARG A 40 5.72 8.03 -38.64
N ARG A 41 4.72 8.92 -38.64
CA ARG A 41 3.79 9.26 -39.74
C ARG A 41 2.79 10.36 -39.29
N PRO A 42 2.17 11.11 -40.24
CA PRO A 42 2.36 12.56 -40.32
C PRO A 42 1.19 13.41 -39.80
N ALA A 43 1.47 14.71 -39.72
CA ALA A 43 0.60 15.80 -39.35
C ALA A 43 -0.69 15.88 -40.18
N GLY A 44 -1.80 16.13 -39.49
CA GLY A 44 -3.08 16.60 -40.03
C GLY A 44 -3.59 17.72 -39.12
N GLU A 45 -3.90 18.85 -39.74
CA GLU A 45 -4.31 20.12 -39.16
C GLU A 45 -5.55 20.02 -38.26
N THR A 46 -5.67 20.91 -37.26
CA THR A 46 -6.79 21.87 -37.17
C THR A 46 -6.67 22.85 -35.98
N LYS A 47 -6.61 24.13 -36.34
CA LYS A 47 -7.29 25.31 -35.79
C LYS A 47 -7.31 25.57 -34.26
N THR A 48 -6.58 26.63 -33.92
CA THR A 48 -6.82 27.63 -32.87
C THR A 48 -8.29 27.87 -32.48
N VAL A 49 -8.55 27.95 -31.17
CA VAL A 49 -9.42 28.99 -30.61
C VAL A 49 -8.80 29.54 -29.32
N ARG A 50 -8.56 30.85 -29.36
CA ARG A 50 -8.02 31.72 -28.32
C ARG A 50 -9.18 32.20 -27.44
N TRP A 51 -9.07 32.04 -26.12
CA TRP A 51 -9.84 32.84 -25.17
C TRP A 51 -8.89 33.38 -24.11
N MET A 52 -8.85 34.70 -24.06
CA MET A 52 -8.09 35.57 -23.16
C MET A 52 -9.15 36.47 -22.53
N VAL A 53 -9.39 36.32 -21.23
CA VAL A 53 -10.07 37.33 -20.40
C VAL A 53 -9.44 37.28 -19.01
N ASP A 54 -9.09 38.47 -18.56
CA ASP A 54 -8.22 38.84 -17.45
C ASP A 54 -8.75 38.46 -16.04
N LEU A 55 -7.80 38.16 -15.15
CA LEU A 55 -7.96 38.13 -13.70
C LEU A 55 -7.34 39.42 -13.12
N PRO A 56 -8.00 40.13 -12.19
CA PRO A 56 -7.30 41.12 -11.37
C PRO A 56 -6.57 40.44 -10.21
N GLU A 57 -5.29 40.80 -10.07
CA GLU A 57 -4.46 40.56 -8.89
C GLU A 57 -4.90 41.43 -7.70
N GLU A 58 -4.49 40.97 -6.51
CA GLU A 58 -4.32 41.67 -5.21
C GLU A 58 -5.13 41.00 -4.08
N THR A 59 -4.61 40.59 -2.91
CA THR A 59 -3.28 40.31 -2.35
C THR A 59 -3.52 39.74 -0.93
N SER A 60 -2.55 39.00 -0.41
CA SER A 60 -2.34 38.67 1.03
C SER A 60 -3.31 37.72 1.76
N SER A 61 -2.98 36.41 1.71
CA SER A 61 -2.87 35.48 2.87
C SER A 61 -2.67 34.00 2.45
N ALA A 62 -2.22 33.72 1.23
CA ALA A 62 -2.06 32.35 0.71
C ALA A 62 -0.62 32.01 0.26
N ALA A 63 0.39 32.56 0.94
CA ALA A 63 1.78 32.17 0.75
C ALA A 63 2.17 31.16 1.83
N LEU A 64 1.84 29.87 1.61
CA LEU A 64 2.52 28.66 2.08
C LEU A 64 1.65 27.46 1.64
N LEU A 65 2.27 26.49 0.95
CA LEU A 65 1.69 25.22 0.46
C LEU A 65 1.18 25.17 -0.99
N GLN A 66 1.98 25.70 -1.93
CA GLN A 66 1.95 25.23 -3.31
C GLN A 66 3.36 24.96 -3.81
N SER A 67 3.95 23.90 -3.30
CA SER A 67 5.13 23.27 -3.89
C SER A 67 5.09 21.77 -3.61
N SER A 68 5.45 20.97 -4.61
CA SER A 68 5.46 19.49 -4.65
C SER A 68 4.20 18.81 -5.19
N CYS A 69 3.86 19.11 -6.44
CA CYS A 69 3.24 18.14 -7.37
C CYS A 69 3.88 18.27 -8.76
N ASP A 70 5.21 18.25 -8.80
CA ASP A 70 5.92 17.96 -10.04
C ASP A 70 6.27 16.47 -10.09
N ARG A 71 5.87 15.83 -11.21
CA ARG A 71 6.34 14.51 -11.59
C ARG A 71 7.86 14.56 -11.62
N LEU A 72 8.52 13.84 -10.70
CA LEU A 72 9.97 13.69 -10.76
C LEU A 72 10.34 13.00 -12.09
N PRO A 73 11.23 13.59 -12.91
CA PRO A 73 11.58 13.00 -14.19
C PRO A 73 12.29 11.67 -13.98
N ALA A 74 12.06 10.71 -14.89
CA ALA A 74 12.63 9.36 -14.88
C ALA A 74 14.16 9.32 -14.65
N SER A 75 14.86 10.43 -14.90
CA SER A 75 16.28 10.64 -14.64
C SER A 75 16.68 10.63 -13.17
N GLN A 76 15.81 11.04 -12.23
CA GLN A 76 16.10 10.95 -10.79
C GLN A 76 15.91 9.52 -10.25
N MET A 77 14.91 8.79 -10.74
CA MET A 77 14.70 7.38 -10.42
C MET A 77 15.85 6.50 -10.96
N ALA A 78 16.31 6.79 -12.19
CA ALA A 78 17.50 6.16 -12.76
C ALA A 78 18.77 6.50 -11.96
N ARG A 79 18.92 7.72 -11.42
CA ARG A 79 20.02 8.07 -10.50
C ARG A 79 19.96 7.32 -9.19
N SER A 80 18.80 7.16 -8.56
CA SER A 80 18.66 6.39 -7.32
C SER A 80 18.95 4.90 -7.53
N ILE A 81 18.50 4.32 -8.65
CA ILE A 81 18.81 2.93 -9.04
C ILE A 81 20.30 2.78 -9.38
N ARG A 82 20.92 3.74 -10.08
CA ARG A 82 22.36 3.73 -10.42
C ARG A 82 23.25 3.96 -9.20
N LYS A 83 22.83 4.82 -8.26
CA LYS A 83 23.51 5.07 -6.97
C LYS A 83 23.42 3.84 -6.07
N TYR A 84 22.27 3.17 -6.01
CA TYR A 84 22.08 1.89 -5.33
C TYR A 84 22.90 0.74 -5.96
N ARG A 85 22.98 0.67 -7.30
CA ARG A 85 23.83 -0.30 -8.01
C ARG A 85 25.32 -0.03 -7.82
N SER A 86 25.74 1.24 -7.71
CA SER A 86 27.12 1.65 -7.46
C SER A 86 27.58 1.37 -6.02
N SER A 87 26.69 1.51 -5.02
CA SER A 87 26.99 1.15 -3.62
C SER A 87 27.15 -0.36 -3.38
N ARG A 88 26.81 -1.21 -4.36
CA ARG A 88 27.01 -2.67 -4.30
C ARG A 88 28.48 -3.08 -4.48
N GLY A 89 29.36 -2.16 -4.89
CA GLY A 89 30.78 -2.41 -5.19
C GLY A 89 31.79 -1.86 -4.18
N ARG A 90 31.36 -1.35 -3.01
CA ARG A 90 32.26 -0.92 -1.93
C ARG A 90 31.82 -1.52 -0.59
N THR A 91 32.30 -2.72 -0.30
CA THR A 91 32.44 -3.22 1.06
C THR A 91 33.68 -4.11 1.13
N ASP A 92 34.79 -3.48 1.45
CA ASP A 92 36.06 -4.00 1.97
C ASP A 92 36.52 -2.83 2.87
N SER A 93 36.95 -2.94 4.10
CA SER A 93 37.36 -4.02 5.00
C SER A 93 37.28 -3.40 6.41
N ASP A 94 37.67 -4.15 7.44
CA ASP A 94 37.87 -3.68 8.82
C ASP A 94 36.64 -3.80 9.74
N GLU A 95 36.47 -4.99 10.32
CA GLU A 95 36.65 -5.16 11.76
C GLU A 95 36.60 -6.64 12.11
N ALA A 96 37.76 -7.16 12.50
CA ALA A 96 37.90 -8.44 13.19
C ALA A 96 38.42 -8.16 14.60
N ALA A 97 37.81 -8.85 15.56
CA ALA A 97 38.31 -9.19 16.90
C ALA A 97 38.36 -8.09 17.98
N SER A 98 37.53 -8.26 19.02
CA SER A 98 38.06 -8.57 20.36
C SER A 98 36.99 -9.17 21.30
N THR A 99 37.18 -10.47 21.59
CA THR A 99 37.22 -11.16 22.88
C THR A 99 36.35 -10.76 24.09
N ASP A 100 35.64 -11.80 24.60
CA ASP A 100 35.26 -12.17 25.98
C ASP A 100 35.31 -11.16 27.14
N CYS A 101 34.24 -11.16 27.97
CA CYS A 101 34.40 -11.37 29.41
C CYS A 101 33.10 -11.85 30.10
N PHE A 102 33.29 -12.74 31.07
CA PHE A 102 32.30 -13.43 31.89
C PHE A 102 32.39 -12.89 33.34
N THR A 103 31.27 -12.86 34.08
CA THR A 103 31.10 -12.72 35.57
C THR A 103 31.52 -11.38 36.23
N GLN A 104 30.93 -10.86 37.32
CA GLN A 104 30.11 -11.44 38.40
C GLN A 104 29.41 -10.34 39.24
N THR A 105 28.24 -10.68 39.79
CA THR A 105 27.64 -10.31 41.11
C THR A 105 27.52 -8.86 41.62
N ARG A 106 26.30 -8.52 42.05
CA ARG A 106 26.05 -7.91 43.38
C ARG A 106 24.66 -8.28 43.91
N ASP A 107 24.65 -8.96 45.06
CA ASP A 107 23.48 -9.23 45.91
C ASP A 107 22.97 -7.94 46.60
N GLN A 108 21.67 -7.90 46.91
CA GLN A 108 21.15 -7.74 48.28
C GLN A 108 19.62 -7.92 48.38
N HIS A 109 19.24 -8.59 49.48
CA HIS A 109 17.94 -8.99 50.08
C HIS A 109 16.72 -8.06 49.89
N GLY A 110 15.45 -8.46 50.07
CA GLY A 110 14.83 -9.68 50.58
C GLY A 110 13.33 -9.46 50.92
N SER A 111 12.65 -10.56 51.31
CA SER A 111 11.23 -10.71 51.74
C SER A 111 10.19 -10.78 50.60
N GLY A 112 9.24 -11.72 50.53
CA GLY A 112 8.87 -12.85 51.40
C GLY A 112 7.36 -13.06 51.29
N SER A 113 6.87 -14.19 50.74
CA SER A 113 5.55 -14.75 51.03
C SER A 113 5.34 -16.15 50.46
N ARG A 114 4.50 -16.91 51.17
CA ARG A 114 4.46 -18.38 51.33
C ARG A 114 3.66 -19.12 50.25
N LYS A 115 4.23 -20.28 49.84
CA LYS A 115 3.66 -21.62 49.56
C LYS A 115 2.29 -21.74 48.85
N LYS A 116 2.28 -22.49 47.74
CA LYS A 116 1.46 -23.71 47.56
C LYS A 116 2.17 -24.69 46.62
N SER A 117 2.39 -25.90 47.12
CA SER A 117 3.00 -27.05 46.46
C SER A 117 1.94 -27.87 45.72
N GLY A 118 2.20 -28.19 44.45
CA GLY A 118 1.47 -29.12 43.58
C GLY A 118 2.44 -29.77 42.59
N PRO A 119 2.12 -30.93 42.00
CA PRO A 119 3.09 -31.98 41.71
C PRO A 119 4.03 -31.72 40.53
N ARG A 120 5.17 -32.40 40.62
CA ARG A 120 6.36 -32.40 39.78
C ARG A 120 6.04 -32.77 38.32
N ASP A 121 5.77 -31.75 37.49
CA ASP A 121 5.76 -31.90 36.04
C ASP A 121 7.18 -31.75 35.45
N GLN A 122 7.45 -32.61 34.49
CA GLN A 122 8.75 -32.90 33.87
C GLN A 122 9.42 -31.65 33.26
N PRO A 123 10.76 -31.53 33.29
CA PRO A 123 11.43 -30.33 32.80
C PRO A 123 11.41 -30.27 31.27
N LYS A 124 10.84 -29.18 30.73
CA LYS A 124 11.27 -28.39 29.54
C LYS A 124 12.28 -29.04 28.56
N THR A 125 11.97 -30.17 27.95
CA THR A 125 12.78 -30.71 26.83
C THR A 125 12.50 -29.93 25.53
N ASP A 126 11.31 -29.35 25.40
CA ASP A 126 10.86 -28.62 24.20
C ASP A 126 11.45 -27.20 24.07
N ASP A 127 11.86 -26.60 25.20
CA ASP A 127 12.41 -25.23 25.23
C ASP A 127 13.88 -25.18 24.73
N LEU A 128 14.59 -26.31 24.79
CA LEU A 128 15.96 -26.46 24.27
C LEU A 128 16.01 -26.69 22.75
N LEU A 129 14.97 -27.31 22.17
CA LEU A 129 14.82 -27.46 20.71
C LEU A 129 14.37 -26.14 20.05
N ARG A 130 13.71 -25.26 20.80
CA ARG A 130 13.22 -23.96 20.33
C ARG A 130 14.33 -22.96 19.96
N ARG A 131 15.58 -23.23 20.35
CA ARG A 131 16.75 -22.34 20.18
C ARG A 131 17.84 -22.86 19.23
N ARG A 132 17.64 -23.97 18.51
CA ARG A 132 18.63 -24.39 17.51
C ARG A 132 18.51 -23.51 16.26
N SER A 133 19.55 -22.72 16.00
CA SER A 133 19.72 -22.00 14.75
C SER A 133 20.21 -22.96 13.67
N GLY A 134 19.58 -22.96 12.49
CA GLY A 134 20.05 -23.75 11.36
C GLY A 134 21.44 -23.34 10.85
N VAL A 135 21.96 -22.21 11.33
CA VAL A 135 23.33 -21.72 11.04
C VAL A 135 24.41 -22.72 11.48
N ASP A 136 24.18 -23.41 12.60
CA ASP A 136 25.18 -24.29 13.23
C ASP A 136 25.11 -25.74 12.72
N LEU A 137 24.11 -26.07 11.91
CA LEU A 137 23.91 -27.43 11.41
C LEU A 137 24.91 -27.80 10.31
N PRO A 138 25.28 -29.09 10.19
CA PRO A 138 26.22 -29.56 9.17
C PRO A 138 25.72 -29.29 7.75
N TYR A 139 26.62 -28.86 6.86
CA TYR A 139 26.27 -28.57 5.46
C TYR A 139 25.58 -29.73 4.74
N TYR A 140 26.05 -30.97 4.93
CA TYR A 140 25.46 -32.14 4.28
C TYR A 140 23.99 -32.36 4.68
N SER A 141 23.66 -32.14 5.96
CA SER A 141 22.28 -32.20 6.45
C SER A 141 21.41 -31.11 5.80
N ALA A 142 21.98 -29.90 5.62
CA ALA A 142 21.31 -28.77 4.99
C ALA A 142 20.99 -29.07 3.53
N ILE A 143 21.93 -29.64 2.78
CA ILE A 143 21.72 -30.04 1.39
C ILE A 143 20.62 -31.11 1.29
N LYS A 144 20.58 -32.08 2.20
CA LYS A 144 19.49 -33.07 2.23
C LYS A 144 18.13 -32.40 2.46
N ALA A 145 18.05 -31.45 3.38
CA ALA A 145 16.84 -30.67 3.61
C ALA A 145 16.43 -29.80 2.41
N LEU A 146 17.41 -29.17 1.72
CA LEU A 146 17.16 -28.40 0.49
C LEU A 146 16.65 -29.28 -0.64
N ARG A 147 17.22 -30.48 -0.84
CA ARG A 147 16.75 -31.44 -1.85
C ARG A 147 15.32 -31.88 -1.58
N ALA A 148 14.99 -32.17 -0.31
CA ALA A 148 13.63 -32.50 0.09
C ALA A 148 12.66 -31.34 -0.18
N TYR A 149 13.04 -30.11 0.20
CA TYR A 149 12.25 -28.92 -0.07
C TYR A 149 12.05 -28.68 -1.58
N SER A 150 13.12 -28.77 -2.37
CA SER A 150 13.08 -28.60 -3.82
C SER A 150 12.18 -29.64 -4.49
N SER A 151 12.21 -30.89 -4.02
CA SER A 151 11.36 -31.98 -4.53
C SER A 151 9.87 -31.72 -4.24
N LEU A 152 9.55 -31.12 -3.08
CA LEU A 152 8.17 -30.84 -2.67
C LEU A 152 7.59 -29.59 -3.37
N HIS A 153 8.40 -28.55 -3.55
CA HIS A 153 7.94 -27.23 -4.01
C HIS A 153 8.35 -26.88 -5.45
N GLY A 154 9.23 -27.67 -6.07
CA GLY A 154 9.77 -27.45 -7.42
C GLY A 154 10.70 -26.23 -7.55
N ASN A 155 11.04 -25.58 -6.45
CA ASN A 155 11.95 -24.44 -6.41
C ASN A 155 12.54 -24.25 -5.01
N LEU A 156 13.63 -23.48 -4.91
CA LEU A 156 14.27 -23.14 -3.63
C LEU A 156 13.85 -21.77 -3.06
N VAL A 157 12.65 -21.27 -3.38
CA VAL A 157 12.15 -20.05 -2.73
C VAL A 157 11.55 -20.41 -1.38
N ILE A 158 12.41 -20.50 -0.36
CA ILE A 158 12.02 -20.88 1.00
C ILE A 158 11.37 -19.67 1.71
N PRO A 159 10.09 -19.74 2.14
CA PRO A 159 9.45 -18.70 2.93
C PRO A 159 10.23 -18.38 4.20
N ARG A 160 10.11 -17.15 4.67
CA ARG A 160 10.74 -16.74 5.93
C ARG A 160 10.12 -17.51 7.10
N ARG A 161 10.96 -17.93 8.04
CA ARG A 161 10.54 -18.72 9.21
C ARG A 161 9.86 -20.04 8.81
N TYR A 162 10.30 -20.64 7.72
CA TYR A 162 9.84 -21.96 7.30
C TYR A 162 10.35 -23.00 8.28
N ARG A 163 9.46 -23.43 9.19
CA ARG A 163 9.77 -24.55 10.08
C ARG A 163 9.65 -25.85 9.30
N VAL A 164 10.76 -26.58 9.25
CA VAL A 164 10.79 -27.88 8.60
C VAL A 164 9.88 -28.84 9.36
N PRO A 165 8.92 -29.51 8.67
CA PRO A 165 8.01 -30.44 9.32
C PRO A 165 8.73 -31.72 9.75
N TYR A 166 8.17 -32.41 10.75
CA TYR A 166 8.66 -33.71 11.25
C TYR A 166 8.26 -34.87 10.31
N THR A 167 8.61 -34.76 9.02
CA THR A 167 8.38 -35.83 8.04
C THR A 167 9.67 -36.57 7.72
N LYS A 168 9.55 -37.82 7.26
CA LYS A 168 10.69 -38.66 6.86
C LYS A 168 11.47 -38.10 5.67
N ASP A 169 10.87 -37.17 4.92
CA ASP A 169 11.48 -36.54 3.75
C ASP A 169 12.64 -35.62 4.14
N TYR A 170 12.54 -35.00 5.31
CA TYR A 170 13.56 -34.10 5.83
C TYR A 170 14.54 -34.82 6.76
N ALA A 171 15.78 -34.35 6.78
CA ALA A 171 16.77 -34.82 7.75
C ALA A 171 16.30 -34.51 9.18
N ASN A 172 16.41 -35.48 10.10
CA ASN A 172 15.96 -35.36 11.49
C ASN A 172 16.53 -34.12 12.21
N GLU A 173 17.76 -33.73 11.88
CA GLU A 173 18.44 -32.57 12.46
C GLU A 173 17.76 -31.23 12.13
N TRP A 174 17.04 -31.17 11.02
CA TRP A 174 16.36 -29.96 10.55
C TRP A 174 14.93 -29.85 11.05
N HIS A 175 14.33 -30.92 11.60
CA HIS A 175 12.94 -30.88 12.06
C HIS A 175 12.71 -29.78 13.11
N GLY A 176 11.72 -28.92 12.88
CA GLY A 176 11.40 -27.78 13.74
C GLY A 176 12.33 -26.57 13.60
N VAL A 177 13.47 -26.72 12.90
CA VAL A 177 14.43 -25.65 12.60
C VAL A 177 13.93 -24.81 11.43
N ASP A 178 14.29 -23.53 11.44
CA ASP A 178 13.97 -22.61 10.33
C ASP A 178 14.90 -22.87 9.15
N LEU A 179 14.39 -23.43 8.05
CA LEU A 179 15.18 -23.68 6.84
C LEU A 179 15.64 -22.38 6.16
N SER A 180 14.95 -21.26 6.41
CA SER A 180 15.30 -19.99 5.79
C SER A 180 16.63 -19.41 6.27
N THR A 181 17.21 -19.93 7.36
CA THR A 181 18.56 -19.56 7.85
C THR A 181 19.67 -19.89 6.85
N ILE A 182 19.41 -20.74 5.85
CA ILE A 182 20.37 -21.01 4.77
C ILE A 182 20.66 -19.73 3.96
N TYR A 183 19.72 -18.79 3.93
CA TYR A 183 19.91 -17.45 3.33
C TYR A 183 20.58 -16.45 4.28
N ASP A 184 20.97 -16.84 5.48
CA ASP A 184 21.71 -15.96 6.37
C ASP A 184 23.17 -15.84 5.91
N MET A 185 23.69 -14.61 5.94
CA MET A 185 25.10 -14.37 5.59
C MET A 185 26.07 -15.15 6.47
N LYS A 186 25.72 -15.39 7.74
CA LYS A 186 26.53 -16.21 8.66
C LYS A 186 26.64 -17.66 8.19
N TRP A 187 25.53 -18.26 7.75
CA TRP A 187 25.54 -19.63 7.22
C TRP A 187 26.37 -19.70 5.94
N TRP A 188 26.22 -18.72 5.03
CA TRP A 188 27.00 -18.65 3.80
C TRP A 188 28.50 -18.50 4.04
N GLN A 189 28.92 -17.60 4.93
CA GLN A 189 30.34 -17.40 5.26
C GLN A 189 30.99 -18.68 5.81
N ARG A 190 30.29 -19.38 6.71
CA ARG A 190 30.79 -20.61 7.36
C ARG A 190 30.84 -21.79 6.39
N ASN A 191 29.78 -21.95 5.59
CA ASN A 191 29.58 -23.17 4.83
C ASN A 191 29.94 -23.08 3.34
N VAL A 192 29.89 -21.91 2.71
CA VAL A 192 29.92 -21.80 1.24
C VAL A 192 31.03 -20.88 0.73
N LYS A 193 31.27 -19.73 1.35
CA LYS A 193 32.18 -18.67 0.83
C LYS A 193 33.55 -19.18 0.38
N SER A 194 34.17 -20.08 1.14
CA SER A 194 35.53 -20.59 0.87
C SER A 194 35.57 -21.91 0.09
N LYS A 195 34.44 -22.46 -0.34
CA LYS A 195 34.35 -23.80 -0.94
C LYS A 195 33.63 -23.75 -2.30
N PRO A 196 34.37 -23.70 -3.43
CA PRO A 196 33.77 -23.58 -4.75
C PRO A 196 32.87 -24.78 -5.11
N ASP A 197 33.22 -25.99 -4.65
CA ASP A 197 32.41 -27.19 -4.90
C ASP A 197 30.99 -27.06 -4.35
N ARG A 198 30.86 -26.41 -3.18
CA ARG A 198 29.55 -26.17 -2.53
C ARG A 198 28.73 -25.10 -3.25
N VAL A 199 29.41 -24.13 -3.87
CA VAL A 199 28.75 -23.16 -4.75
C VAL A 199 28.21 -23.86 -5.98
N ALA A 200 29.00 -24.74 -6.60
CA ALA A 200 28.57 -25.53 -7.76
C ALA A 200 27.38 -26.45 -7.41
N GLU A 201 27.41 -27.12 -6.26
CA GLU A 201 26.30 -27.95 -5.79
C GLU A 201 25.02 -27.13 -5.56
N LEU A 202 25.11 -25.96 -4.92
CA LEU A 202 23.96 -25.07 -4.73
C LEU A 202 23.42 -24.50 -6.05
N ASN A 203 24.30 -24.21 -7.02
CA ASN A 203 23.89 -23.80 -8.36
C ASN A 203 23.07 -24.89 -9.07
N GLN A 204 23.52 -26.14 -8.99
CA GLN A 204 22.79 -27.28 -9.57
C GLN A 204 21.43 -27.49 -8.93
N LEU A 205 21.29 -27.19 -7.62
CA LEU A 205 20.01 -27.26 -6.92
C LEU A 205 19.07 -26.08 -7.22
N GLY A 206 19.53 -25.06 -7.96
CA GLY A 206 18.73 -23.87 -8.29
C GLY A 206 18.64 -22.86 -7.14
N PHE A 207 19.71 -22.71 -6.36
CA PHE A 207 19.75 -21.78 -5.24
C PHE A 207 19.59 -20.32 -5.70
N VAL A 208 18.66 -19.59 -5.08
CA VAL A 208 18.35 -18.19 -5.42
C VAL A 208 19.30 -17.24 -4.69
N TRP A 209 20.43 -16.92 -5.33
CA TRP A 209 21.48 -16.06 -4.75
C TRP A 209 21.00 -14.64 -4.44
N GLU A 210 20.04 -14.12 -5.17
CA GLU A 210 19.47 -12.78 -4.95
C GLU A 210 18.73 -12.68 -3.60
N ARG A 211 18.37 -13.80 -2.98
CA ARG A 211 17.79 -13.84 -1.64
C ARG A 211 18.85 -13.73 -0.53
N LEU A 212 20.13 -13.96 -0.85
CA LEU A 212 21.26 -13.81 0.07
C LEU A 212 21.61 -12.32 0.25
N GLN A 213 20.75 -11.59 0.95
CA GLN A 213 20.94 -10.17 1.28
C GLN A 213 20.13 -9.81 2.54
N PRO A 214 20.42 -8.66 3.19
CA PRO A 214 19.65 -8.21 4.33
C PRO A 214 18.16 -8.11 4.03
N GLU A 215 17.33 -8.40 5.05
CA GLU A 215 15.86 -8.34 4.95
C GLU A 215 15.37 -7.03 4.36
N TRP A 216 15.96 -5.93 4.83
CA TRP A 216 15.61 -4.59 4.39
C TRP A 216 15.68 -4.44 2.88
N ASN A 217 16.72 -4.99 2.25
CA ASN A 217 16.92 -4.85 0.81
C ASN A 217 15.86 -5.62 0.02
N LEU A 218 15.45 -6.81 0.49
CA LEU A 218 14.37 -7.57 -0.13
C LEU A 218 13.02 -6.85 -0.02
N ILE A 219 12.75 -6.23 1.13
CA ILE A 219 11.55 -5.42 1.34
C ILE A 219 11.57 -4.20 0.41
N LEU A 220 12.71 -3.50 0.34
CA LEU A 220 12.86 -2.32 -0.50
C LEU A 220 12.67 -2.65 -1.98
N GLU A 221 13.28 -3.73 -2.47
CA GLU A 221 13.09 -4.24 -3.84
C GLU A 221 11.62 -4.55 -4.12
N ALA A 222 10.96 -5.24 -3.19
CA ALA A 222 9.53 -5.54 -3.31
C ALA A 222 8.65 -4.27 -3.30
N LEU A 223 9.00 -3.25 -2.50
CA LEU A 223 8.29 -1.96 -2.49
C LEU A 223 8.47 -1.19 -3.80
N ILE A 224 9.67 -1.20 -4.38
CA ILE A 224 9.94 -0.58 -5.68
C ILE A 224 9.07 -1.24 -6.74
N THR A 225 9.07 -2.56 -6.82
CA THR A 225 8.20 -3.30 -7.77
C THR A 225 6.73 -3.01 -7.51
N TYR A 226 6.28 -3.03 -6.25
CA TYR A 226 4.90 -2.72 -5.91
C TYR A 226 4.49 -1.32 -6.39
N ARG A 227 5.32 -0.30 -6.14
CA ARG A 227 5.06 1.07 -6.58
C ARG A 227 4.98 1.17 -8.10
N THR A 228 5.86 0.49 -8.83
CA THR A 228 5.85 0.49 -10.29
C THR A 228 4.58 -0.13 -10.85
N LEU A 229 4.05 -1.18 -10.20
CA LEU A 229 2.83 -1.88 -10.65
C LEU A 229 1.54 -1.17 -10.26
N TYR A 230 1.48 -0.55 -9.07
CA TYR A 230 0.24 -0.01 -8.49
C TYR A 230 0.25 1.52 -8.33
N GLY A 231 1.34 2.20 -8.67
CA GLY A 231 1.52 3.65 -8.61
C GLY A 231 1.71 4.23 -7.20
N ASN A 232 1.26 3.52 -6.15
CA ASN A 232 1.33 3.97 -4.76
C ASN A 232 1.82 2.88 -3.80
N LEU A 233 2.13 3.27 -2.56
CA LEU A 233 2.62 2.37 -1.49
C LEU A 233 1.57 2.10 -0.40
N LEU A 234 0.28 2.13 -0.76
CA LEU A 234 -0.82 1.69 0.11
C LEU A 234 -0.98 0.17 0.06
N VAL A 235 0.08 -0.56 0.40
CA VAL A 235 0.09 -2.02 0.39
C VAL A 235 -0.95 -2.57 1.38
N PRO A 236 -1.90 -3.43 0.95
CA PRO A 236 -2.82 -4.13 1.84
C PRO A 236 -2.06 -5.00 2.84
N SER A 237 -2.53 -5.10 4.09
CA SER A 237 -1.85 -5.86 5.15
C SER A 237 -1.70 -7.35 4.84
N SER A 238 -2.64 -7.92 4.09
CA SER A 238 -2.63 -9.32 3.64
C SER A 238 -1.83 -9.57 2.37
N TYR A 239 -1.26 -8.52 1.74
CA TYR A 239 -0.57 -8.66 0.47
C TYR A 239 0.72 -9.48 0.64
N VAL A 240 0.81 -10.56 -0.14
CA VAL A 240 1.98 -11.42 -0.27
C VAL A 240 2.46 -11.36 -1.70
N VAL A 241 3.77 -11.20 -1.91
CA VAL A 241 4.35 -11.17 -3.25
C VAL A 241 4.02 -12.48 -3.98
N PRO A 242 3.38 -12.41 -5.17
CA PRO A 242 3.00 -13.58 -5.92
C PRO A 242 4.25 -14.37 -6.35
N GLN A 243 4.13 -15.70 -6.37
CA GLN A 243 5.16 -16.60 -6.88
C GLN A 243 4.89 -16.87 -8.36
N GLY A 244 5.95 -16.91 -9.16
CA GLY A 244 5.86 -17.20 -10.60
C GLY A 244 5.50 -15.99 -11.46
N ASP A 245 5.31 -14.81 -10.89
CA ASP A 245 5.11 -13.58 -11.65
C ASP A 245 6.47 -12.99 -12.02
N ASN A 246 6.75 -12.90 -13.33
CA ASN A 246 8.02 -12.43 -13.88
C ASN A 246 8.29 -10.94 -13.60
N ARG A 247 7.28 -10.17 -13.21
CA ARG A 247 7.44 -8.76 -12.80
C ARG A 247 8.13 -8.65 -11.44
N TRP A 248 8.12 -9.73 -10.67
CA TRP A 248 8.75 -9.83 -9.35
C TRP A 248 10.03 -10.65 -9.44
N SER A 249 11.08 -10.15 -8.79
CA SER A 249 12.30 -10.92 -8.59
C SER A 249 12.01 -12.17 -7.77
N LYS A 250 12.61 -13.30 -8.16
CA LYS A 250 12.51 -14.58 -7.44
C LYS A 250 12.89 -14.44 -5.96
N ALA A 251 13.80 -13.52 -5.65
CA ALA A 251 14.19 -13.19 -4.28
C ALA A 251 13.03 -12.68 -3.44
N THR A 252 12.08 -11.97 -4.03
CA THR A 252 10.97 -11.30 -3.34
C THR A 252 9.72 -12.15 -3.21
N TRP A 253 9.63 -13.26 -3.94
CA TRP A 253 8.46 -14.15 -3.93
C TRP A 253 8.12 -14.64 -2.52
N LYS A 254 6.81 -14.73 -2.23
CA LYS A 254 6.25 -15.14 -0.93
C LYS A 254 6.60 -14.23 0.25
N ILE A 255 7.22 -13.06 0.04
CA ILE A 255 7.39 -12.08 1.12
C ILE A 255 6.00 -11.51 1.48
N PRO A 256 5.59 -11.53 2.76
CA PRO A 256 4.36 -10.90 3.22
C PRO A 256 4.55 -9.38 3.32
N LEU A 257 4.71 -8.74 2.16
CA LEU A 257 5.05 -7.33 2.03
C LEU A 257 4.05 -6.42 2.77
N GLY A 258 2.76 -6.77 2.77
CA GLY A 258 1.73 -6.07 3.52
C GLY A 258 1.98 -6.03 5.02
N ASN A 259 2.40 -7.16 5.60
CA ASN A 259 2.74 -7.26 7.01
C ASN A 259 4.05 -6.50 7.32
N CYS A 260 5.05 -6.61 6.45
CA CYS A 260 6.29 -5.84 6.57
C CYS A 260 6.00 -4.33 6.62
N VAL A 261 5.19 -3.81 5.68
CA VAL A 261 4.80 -2.40 5.62
C VAL A 261 3.99 -1.99 6.85
N TYR A 262 3.05 -2.83 7.29
CA TYR A 262 2.30 -2.58 8.52
C TYR A 262 3.22 -2.43 9.73
N ARG A 263 4.20 -3.34 9.88
CA ARG A 263 5.18 -3.31 10.98
C ARG A 263 6.11 -2.10 10.92
N ILE A 264 6.53 -1.68 9.72
CA ILE A 264 7.30 -0.44 9.54
C ILE A 264 6.50 0.76 10.05
N ARG A 265 5.20 0.84 9.73
CA ARG A 265 4.32 1.94 10.17
C ARG A 265 4.00 1.91 11.66
N SER A 266 3.71 0.73 12.22
CA SER A 266 3.16 0.61 13.57
C SER A 266 4.23 0.42 14.66
N ARG A 267 5.34 -0.25 14.33
CA ARG A 267 6.40 -0.61 15.28
C ARG A 267 7.72 0.10 15.01
N SER A 268 7.82 0.81 13.89
CA SER A 268 9.07 1.39 13.38
C SER A 268 10.16 0.32 13.19
N ASP A 269 9.76 -0.87 12.73
CA ASP A 269 10.70 -1.93 12.42
C ASP A 269 11.67 -1.44 11.33
N PHE A 270 12.96 -1.81 11.47
CA PHE A 270 14.07 -1.33 10.65
C PHE A 270 14.42 0.17 10.79
N LEU A 271 13.73 0.93 11.65
CA LEU A 271 13.93 2.37 11.83
C LEU A 271 14.38 2.73 13.26
N ARG A 272 15.07 1.80 13.93
CA ARG A 272 15.58 1.96 15.30
C ARG A 272 17.09 1.75 15.42
N ASP A 273 17.74 1.30 14.36
CA ASP A 273 19.19 1.09 14.31
C ASP A 273 19.90 2.33 13.75
N ASP A 274 21.23 2.32 13.74
CA ASP A 274 22.05 3.45 13.25
C ASP A 274 21.74 3.80 11.78
N ASN A 275 21.26 2.82 11.00
CA ASN A 275 20.87 2.97 9.61
C ASN A 275 19.44 3.51 9.42
N ALA A 276 18.70 3.78 10.49
CA ALA A 276 17.30 4.21 10.44
C ALA A 276 17.08 5.46 9.58
N GLY A 277 17.98 6.45 9.67
CA GLY A 277 17.90 7.68 8.88
C GLY A 277 17.95 7.39 7.38
N SER A 278 18.96 6.64 6.93
CA SER A 278 19.10 6.27 5.52
C SER A 278 17.89 5.46 5.01
N ARG A 279 17.37 4.54 5.82
CA ARG A 279 16.19 3.74 5.47
C ARG A 279 14.92 4.58 5.38
N ARG A 280 14.79 5.57 6.25
CA ARG A 280 13.71 6.55 6.20
C ARG A 280 13.77 7.37 4.92
N ASP A 281 14.95 7.90 4.57
CA ASP A 281 15.15 8.66 3.33
C ASP A 281 14.87 7.82 2.09
N GLN A 282 15.23 6.54 2.10
CA GLN A 282 14.88 5.60 1.02
C GLN A 282 13.37 5.44 0.86
N LEU A 283 12.64 5.27 1.96
CA LEU A 283 11.18 5.19 1.93
C LEU A 283 10.54 6.51 1.49
N ASP A 284 11.04 7.64 1.99
CA ASP A 284 10.54 8.97 1.63
C ASP A 284 10.77 9.27 0.15
N GLY A 285 11.95 8.96 -0.38
CA GLY A 285 12.24 9.05 -1.82
C GLY A 285 11.37 8.13 -2.68
N LEU A 286 10.85 7.04 -2.10
CA LEU A 286 9.86 6.18 -2.75
C LEU A 286 8.42 6.69 -2.62
N GLY A 287 8.17 7.78 -1.90
CA GLY A 287 6.81 8.27 -1.63
C GLY A 287 6.05 7.36 -0.67
N PHE A 288 6.74 6.78 0.31
CA PHE A 288 6.14 5.91 1.30
C PHE A 288 5.09 6.65 2.13
N VAL A 289 3.89 6.08 2.19
CA VAL A 289 2.81 6.66 2.99
C VAL A 289 2.98 6.21 4.43
N TRP A 290 3.39 7.10 5.32
CA TRP A 290 3.53 6.83 6.76
C TRP A 290 2.19 6.67 7.45
N ASP A 291 1.28 7.63 7.23
CA ASP A 291 -0.10 7.54 7.73
C ASP A 291 -1.05 7.09 6.62
N ALA A 292 -1.30 5.77 6.59
CA ALA A 292 -2.23 5.17 5.64
C ALA A 292 -3.69 5.62 5.86
N GLN A 293 -4.08 5.96 7.10
CA GLN A 293 -5.45 6.41 7.40
C GLN A 293 -5.65 7.85 6.94
N GLU A 294 -4.65 8.71 7.15
CA GLU A 294 -4.65 10.08 6.61
C GLU A 294 -4.70 10.07 5.08
N ARG A 295 -3.87 9.25 4.41
CA ARG A 295 -3.92 9.17 2.94
C ARG A 295 -5.29 8.68 2.44
N ARG A 296 -5.91 7.69 3.10
CA ARG A 296 -7.25 7.21 2.74
C ARG A 296 -8.32 8.29 2.95
N TYR A 297 -8.23 9.05 4.03
CA TYR A 297 -9.12 10.18 4.29
C TYR A 297 -8.93 11.28 3.23
N ARG A 298 -7.70 11.62 2.87
CA ARG A 298 -7.41 12.62 1.83
C ARG A 298 -8.02 12.25 0.48
N ILE A 299 -7.91 10.98 0.08
CA ILE A 299 -8.55 10.46 -1.15
C ILE A 299 -10.07 10.59 -1.05
N PHE A 300 -10.66 10.17 0.08
CA PHE A 300 -12.10 10.30 0.33
C PHE A 300 -12.58 11.75 0.25
N TYR A 301 -11.90 12.66 0.95
CA TYR A 301 -12.25 14.08 0.98
C TYR A 301 -12.10 14.74 -0.39
N ALA A 302 -11.03 14.41 -1.14
CA ALA A 302 -10.87 14.87 -2.50
C ALA A 302 -12.03 14.39 -3.39
N ALA A 303 -12.37 13.10 -3.33
CA ALA A 303 -13.48 12.55 -4.11
C ALA A 303 -14.82 13.21 -3.77
N LEU A 304 -15.09 13.43 -2.48
CA LEU A 304 -16.30 14.11 -2.01
C LEU A 304 -16.36 15.56 -2.50
N ARG A 305 -15.25 16.30 -2.41
CA ARG A 305 -15.16 17.68 -2.89
C ARG A 305 -15.36 17.79 -4.40
N HIS A 306 -14.78 16.86 -5.17
CA HIS A 306 -14.97 16.79 -6.62
C HIS A 306 -16.43 16.50 -6.98
N TYR A 307 -17.06 15.54 -6.31
CA TYR A 307 -18.48 15.25 -6.47
C TYR A 307 -19.32 16.51 -6.23
N ALA A 308 -19.09 17.19 -5.11
CA ALA A 308 -19.82 18.40 -4.73
C ALA A 308 -19.68 19.52 -5.77
N LYS A 309 -18.49 19.65 -6.39
CA LYS A 309 -18.23 20.62 -7.45
C LYS A 309 -18.97 20.28 -8.75
N LEU A 310 -18.99 19.01 -9.16
CA LEU A 310 -19.64 18.57 -10.41
C LEU A 310 -21.16 18.69 -10.33
N GLU A 311 -21.74 18.24 -9.22
CA GLU A 311 -23.20 18.29 -8.97
C GLU A 311 -23.68 19.67 -8.49
N LYS A 312 -22.78 20.67 -8.39
CA LYS A 312 -23.05 22.02 -7.85
C LYS A 312 -23.85 21.98 -6.54
N CYS A 313 -23.46 21.07 -5.64
CA CYS A 313 -24.14 20.84 -4.37
C CYS A 313 -23.24 21.17 -3.16
N GLY A 314 -23.85 21.30 -1.98
CA GLY A 314 -23.12 21.62 -0.76
C GLY A 314 -22.48 23.00 -0.82
N ALA A 315 -21.18 23.07 -0.47
CA ALA A 315 -20.41 24.32 -0.46
C ALA A 315 -20.31 25.05 -1.82
N PHE A 316 -20.70 24.39 -2.92
CA PHE A 316 -20.62 24.95 -4.29
C PHE A 316 -21.99 25.27 -4.89
N SER A 317 -23.07 25.18 -4.10
CA SER A 317 -24.43 25.46 -4.58
C SER A 317 -24.73 26.97 -4.62
N VAL A 318 -25.07 27.48 -5.81
CA VAL A 318 -25.67 28.81 -5.98
C VAL A 318 -27.20 28.65 -5.93
N GLY A 319 -27.73 28.39 -4.75
CA GLY A 319 -29.18 28.23 -4.53
C GLY A 319 -29.60 26.95 -3.80
N ARG A 320 -29.87 27.11 -2.50
CA ARG A 320 -30.74 26.30 -1.62
C ARG A 320 -30.47 24.80 -1.39
N SER A 321 -29.56 24.11 -2.08
CA SER A 321 -29.20 22.72 -1.72
C SER A 321 -27.87 22.64 -0.95
N ILE A 322 -27.97 22.82 0.36
CA ILE A 322 -26.81 22.84 1.30
C ILE A 322 -26.27 21.42 1.57
N SER A 323 -27.03 20.37 1.24
CA SER A 323 -26.67 18.99 1.55
C SER A 323 -26.19 18.20 0.34
N ILE A 324 -25.04 17.54 0.46
CA ILE A 324 -24.51 16.60 -0.54
C ILE A 324 -25.29 15.27 -0.44
N SER A 325 -25.99 14.88 -1.50
CA SER A 325 -26.68 13.60 -1.61
C SER A 325 -25.94 12.66 -2.55
N ILE A 326 -25.31 11.61 -2.02
CA ILE A 326 -24.57 10.61 -2.80
C ILE A 326 -25.32 9.27 -2.76
N PRO A 327 -25.57 8.63 -3.92
CA PRO A 327 -26.12 7.28 -3.98
C PRO A 327 -25.21 6.26 -3.29
N SER A 328 -25.80 5.27 -2.60
CA SER A 328 -25.05 4.27 -1.82
C SER A 328 -24.09 3.42 -2.66
N ASN A 329 -24.44 3.16 -3.91
CA ASN A 329 -23.66 2.39 -4.88
C ASN A 329 -22.83 3.27 -5.83
N TYR A 330 -22.74 4.58 -5.57
CA TYR A 330 -21.99 5.47 -6.45
C TYR A 330 -20.50 5.12 -6.47
N ILE A 331 -20.00 4.86 -7.67
CA ILE A 331 -18.60 4.61 -7.99
C ILE A 331 -18.16 5.75 -8.91
N VAL A 332 -17.00 6.33 -8.62
CA VAL A 332 -16.44 7.41 -9.44
C VAL A 332 -16.20 6.90 -10.87
N PRO A 333 -16.79 7.53 -11.90
CA PRO A 333 -16.63 7.11 -13.29
C PRO A 333 -15.24 7.42 -13.81
N SER A 334 -14.80 6.65 -14.81
CA SER A 334 -13.52 6.83 -15.50
C SER A 334 -13.61 7.89 -16.60
N GLU A 335 -14.11 9.07 -16.26
CA GLU A 335 -14.32 10.19 -17.18
C GLU A 335 -13.30 11.32 -16.93
N ASP A 336 -13.07 12.14 -17.95
CA ASP A 336 -12.11 13.27 -17.90
C ASP A 336 -12.46 14.34 -16.84
N LEU A 337 -13.71 14.36 -16.37
CA LEU A 337 -14.18 15.23 -15.29
C LEU A 337 -13.60 14.84 -13.93
N TRP A 338 -13.11 13.61 -13.80
CA TRP A 338 -12.53 13.06 -12.58
C TRP A 338 -11.02 12.87 -12.73
N PRO A 339 -10.23 13.19 -11.69
CA PRO A 339 -8.83 12.78 -11.65
C PRO A 339 -8.71 11.26 -11.79
N ASN A 340 -7.77 10.82 -12.63
CA ASN A 340 -7.52 9.40 -12.88
C ASN A 340 -7.23 8.57 -11.62
N GLU A 341 -6.67 9.19 -10.57
CA GLU A 341 -6.41 8.56 -9.27
C GLU A 341 -7.70 8.16 -8.52
N LEU A 342 -8.84 8.77 -8.87
CA LEU A 342 -10.12 8.57 -8.21
C LEU A 342 -11.05 7.63 -8.98
N TRP A 343 -10.72 7.27 -10.22
CA TRP A 343 -11.54 6.38 -11.05
C TRP A 343 -11.79 5.04 -10.35
N GLY A 344 -13.04 4.58 -10.38
CA GLY A 344 -13.45 3.35 -9.71
C GLY A 344 -13.54 3.45 -8.18
N TYR A 345 -13.33 4.63 -7.58
CA TYR A 345 -13.42 4.79 -6.14
C TYR A 345 -14.88 4.68 -5.66
N PRO A 346 -15.20 3.77 -4.70
CA PRO A 346 -16.57 3.54 -4.24
C PRO A 346 -17.00 4.61 -3.22
N LEU A 347 -17.17 5.85 -3.69
CA LEU A 347 -17.47 7.01 -2.84
C LEU A 347 -18.78 6.81 -2.04
N GLY A 348 -19.83 6.27 -2.65
CA GLY A 348 -21.12 6.03 -1.99
C GLY A 348 -21.01 5.10 -0.77
N ALA A 349 -20.34 3.96 -0.95
CA ALA A 349 -20.10 3.00 0.13
C ALA A 349 -19.24 3.61 1.25
N LYS A 350 -18.28 4.47 0.90
CA LYS A 350 -17.45 5.18 1.89
C LYS A 350 -18.26 6.21 2.67
N CYS A 351 -19.16 6.97 2.04
CA CYS A 351 -20.07 7.88 2.73
C CYS A 351 -20.94 7.15 3.75
N ILE A 352 -21.47 5.97 3.41
CA ILE A 352 -22.22 5.12 4.35
C ILE A 352 -21.33 4.70 5.52
N ALA A 353 -20.11 4.23 5.26
CA ALA A 353 -19.19 3.82 6.32
C ALA A 353 -18.79 4.99 7.24
N VAL A 354 -18.67 6.20 6.71
CA VAL A 354 -18.43 7.43 7.52
C VAL A 354 -19.62 7.70 8.43
N ARG A 355 -20.87 7.56 7.94
CA ARG A 355 -22.10 7.76 8.72
C ARG A 355 -22.33 6.69 9.78
N GLN A 356 -22.16 5.41 9.43
CA GLN A 356 -22.51 4.28 10.29
C GLN A 356 -21.40 3.84 11.25
N LYS A 357 -20.14 3.98 10.83
CA LYS A 357 -18.97 3.44 11.56
C LYS A 357 -17.99 4.52 11.99
N ASP A 358 -18.38 5.80 11.87
CA ASP A 358 -17.50 6.95 12.08
C ASP A 358 -16.15 6.80 11.34
N LEU A 359 -16.17 6.20 10.14
CA LEU A 359 -14.96 5.98 9.35
C LEU A 359 -14.25 7.32 9.14
N TYR A 360 -12.95 7.36 9.42
CA TYR A 360 -12.10 8.56 9.42
C TYR A 360 -12.39 9.61 10.50
N VAL A 361 -13.54 9.59 11.18
CA VAL A 361 -13.98 10.70 12.05
C VAL A 361 -14.11 10.36 13.53
N LYS A 362 -14.02 9.08 13.90
CA LYS A 362 -14.19 8.57 15.27
C LYS A 362 -13.49 9.43 16.35
N ASP A 363 -12.21 9.73 16.15
CA ASP A 363 -11.38 10.46 17.11
C ASP A 363 -10.88 11.81 16.56
N LYS A 364 -11.56 12.37 15.54
CA LYS A 364 -11.12 13.58 14.82
C LYS A 364 -12.28 14.55 14.57
N PRO A 365 -12.62 15.44 15.52
CA PRO A 365 -13.74 16.38 15.39
C PRO A 365 -13.53 17.38 14.25
N GLU A 366 -12.28 17.77 13.98
CA GLU A 366 -11.92 18.65 12.85
C GLU A 366 -12.41 18.10 11.51
N ARG A 367 -12.24 16.78 11.29
CA ARG A 367 -12.74 16.13 10.07
C ARG A 367 -14.26 16.17 9.99
N LYS A 368 -14.96 16.06 11.13
CA LYS A 368 -16.42 16.20 11.16
C LYS A 368 -16.85 17.59 10.71
N GLN A 369 -16.19 18.62 11.23
CA GLN A 369 -16.45 20.02 10.86
C GLN A 369 -16.13 20.29 9.38
N MET A 370 -15.00 19.78 8.86
CA MET A 370 -14.65 19.94 7.44
C MET A 370 -15.69 19.30 6.51
N LEU A 371 -16.17 18.11 6.85
CA LEU A 371 -17.22 17.44 6.07
C LEU A 371 -18.54 18.22 6.15
N GLN A 372 -18.93 18.71 7.33
CA GLN A 372 -20.11 19.56 7.49
C GLN A 372 -20.01 20.85 6.67
N LYS A 373 -18.86 21.51 6.65
CA LYS A 373 -18.61 22.71 5.82
C LYS A 373 -18.76 22.43 4.34
N LEU A 374 -18.43 21.23 3.87
CA LEU A 374 -18.68 20.83 2.49
C LEU A 374 -20.18 20.57 2.20
N GLY A 375 -21.02 20.45 3.22
CA GLY A 375 -22.43 20.06 3.09
C GLY A 375 -22.68 18.58 3.33
N PHE A 376 -21.74 17.84 3.94
CA PHE A 376 -21.94 16.43 4.28
C PHE A 376 -22.87 16.29 5.49
N HIS A 377 -24.04 15.68 5.27
CA HIS A 377 -25.00 15.41 6.32
C HIS A 377 -24.74 14.05 7.00
N TRP A 378 -24.86 14.01 8.33
CA TRP A 378 -24.60 12.83 9.17
C TRP A 378 -25.78 11.86 9.26
N GLY A 379 -27.00 12.37 9.12
CA GLY A 379 -28.19 11.54 8.98
C GLY A 379 -28.13 10.66 7.73
N GLY A 380 -28.86 9.55 7.76
CA GLY A 380 -28.98 8.65 6.62
C GLY A 380 -29.67 9.33 5.43
N ASN A 381 -29.64 8.68 4.26
CA ASN A 381 -30.45 9.15 3.12
C ASN A 381 -31.96 9.16 3.47
N ALA A 382 -32.38 8.39 4.48
CA ALA A 382 -33.72 8.42 5.03
C ALA A 382 -34.06 9.77 5.72
N ASP A 383 -33.11 10.38 6.42
CA ASP A 383 -33.30 11.66 7.11
C ASP A 383 -33.39 12.81 6.09
N LEU A 384 -32.60 12.76 5.01
CA LEU A 384 -32.74 13.66 3.86
C LEU A 384 -34.07 13.45 3.13
N GLY A 385 -34.52 12.20 2.99
CA GLY A 385 -35.84 11.87 2.46
C GLY A 385 -36.97 12.45 3.31
N TRP A 386 -36.85 12.37 4.63
CA TRP A 386 -37.80 12.96 5.57
C TRP A 386 -37.76 14.49 5.53
N LEU A 387 -36.59 15.12 5.48
CA LEU A 387 -36.47 16.57 5.33
C LEU A 387 -37.14 17.08 4.05
N ARG A 388 -37.03 16.33 2.93
CA ARG A 388 -37.78 16.63 1.70
C ARG A 388 -39.29 16.50 1.89
N VAL A 389 -39.75 15.49 2.63
CA VAL A 389 -41.17 15.32 2.97
C VAL A 389 -41.67 16.46 3.85
N VAL A 390 -40.91 16.88 4.87
CA VAL A 390 -41.24 18.02 5.73
C VAL A 390 -41.27 19.33 4.94
N HIS A 391 -40.27 19.57 4.08
CA HIS A 391 -40.21 20.76 3.23
C HIS A 391 -41.41 20.80 2.26
N ALA A 392 -41.71 19.67 1.62
CA ALA A 392 -42.87 19.55 0.73
C ALA A 392 -44.21 19.70 1.48
N ALA A 393 -44.32 19.15 2.69
CA ALA A 393 -45.48 19.32 3.56
C ALA A 393 -45.67 20.77 4.00
N ALA A 394 -44.59 21.50 4.29
CA ALA A 394 -44.65 22.92 4.66
C ALA A 394 -45.14 23.78 3.48
N ILE A 395 -44.66 23.52 2.26
CA ILE A 395 -45.13 24.20 1.04
C ILE A 395 -46.61 23.89 0.81
N TYR A 396 -47.00 22.61 0.90
CA TYR A 396 -48.39 22.17 0.76
C TYR A 396 -49.31 22.87 1.77
N SER A 397 -48.95 22.84 3.05
CA SER A 397 -49.70 23.49 4.12
C SER A 397 -49.88 24.98 3.87
N ARG A 398 -48.85 25.67 3.36
CA ARG A 398 -48.94 27.10 3.02
C ARG A 398 -49.90 27.38 1.86
N MET A 399 -50.03 26.46 0.90
CA MET A 399 -50.97 26.61 -0.23
C MET A 399 -52.42 26.26 0.14
N HIS A 400 -52.62 25.47 1.20
CA HIS A 400 -53.94 25.00 1.65
C HIS A 400 -54.32 25.61 3.01
N ASP A 401 -54.14 26.93 3.19
CA ASP A 401 -54.57 27.69 4.38
C ASP A 401 -54.13 27.10 5.73
N ARG A 402 -52.89 26.58 5.79
CA ARG A 402 -52.28 25.89 6.95
C ARG A 402 -52.92 24.55 7.30
N TYR A 403 -53.75 23.98 6.43
CA TYR A 403 -54.28 22.63 6.56
C TYR A 403 -53.36 21.59 5.91
N LEU A 404 -53.05 20.51 6.62
CA LEU A 404 -52.16 19.44 6.14
C LEU A 404 -52.94 18.13 5.92
N ASP A 405 -53.87 18.15 4.97
CA ASP A 405 -54.51 16.95 4.45
C ASP A 405 -54.11 16.73 3.00
N VAL A 406 -53.22 15.78 2.79
CA VAL A 406 -52.59 15.49 1.50
C VAL A 406 -53.20 14.21 0.94
N PRO A 407 -53.83 14.23 -0.26
CA PRO A 407 -54.38 13.05 -0.90
C PRO A 407 -53.32 11.96 -1.07
N TYR A 408 -53.68 10.69 -0.88
CA TYR A 408 -52.72 9.58 -0.91
C TYR A 408 -51.88 9.50 -2.20
N HIS A 409 -52.51 9.75 -3.35
CA HIS A 409 -51.85 9.71 -4.66
C HIS A 409 -51.15 11.02 -5.05
N PHE A 410 -51.16 12.03 -4.18
CA PHE A 410 -50.54 13.32 -4.47
C PHE A 410 -49.02 13.18 -4.61
N LYS A 411 -48.53 13.56 -5.79
CA LYS A 411 -47.11 13.71 -6.11
C LYS A 411 -46.84 15.19 -6.36
N VAL A 412 -45.72 15.68 -5.85
CA VAL A 412 -45.30 17.07 -6.08
C VAL A 412 -45.17 17.31 -7.59
N PRO A 413 -45.89 18.30 -8.16
CA PRO A 413 -45.88 18.54 -9.60
C PRO A 413 -44.54 19.14 -10.05
N ALA A 414 -44.10 18.76 -11.25
CA ALA A 414 -43.03 19.44 -11.98
C ALA A 414 -43.65 20.54 -12.87
N PRO A 415 -42.96 21.66 -13.12
CA PRO A 415 -43.48 22.71 -13.98
C PRO A 415 -43.67 22.17 -15.41
N SER A 416 -44.86 22.33 -15.95
CA SER A 416 -45.15 22.06 -17.36
C SER A 416 -44.48 23.13 -18.23
N THR A 417 -43.78 22.73 -19.29
CA THR A 417 -43.04 23.60 -20.21
C THR A 417 -43.87 24.62 -20.99
N THR A 418 -45.16 24.81 -20.69
CA THR A 418 -46.09 25.58 -21.53
C THR A 418 -46.83 26.73 -20.85
N GLU A 419 -46.62 27.06 -19.57
CA GLU A 419 -47.34 28.17 -18.95
C GLU A 419 -46.40 29.07 -18.13
N HIS A 420 -45.98 30.18 -18.75
CA HIS A 420 -45.39 31.34 -18.08
C HIS A 420 -46.51 32.34 -17.74
N ASP A 421 -47.45 31.92 -16.91
CA ASP A 421 -48.16 32.91 -16.10
C ASP A 421 -47.20 33.33 -14.99
N GLY A 422 -47.00 34.64 -14.80
CA GLY A 422 -45.95 35.25 -13.98
C GLY A 422 -46.01 34.98 -12.47
N GLN A 423 -46.52 33.83 -12.06
CA GLN A 423 -46.62 33.36 -10.69
C GLN A 423 -45.44 32.43 -10.37
N GLU A 424 -44.66 32.78 -9.36
CA GLU A 424 -43.47 32.04 -8.95
C GLU A 424 -43.84 30.59 -8.59
N TRP A 425 -43.29 29.61 -9.34
CA TRP A 425 -43.60 28.20 -9.15
C TRP A 425 -43.23 27.77 -7.71
N PRO A 426 -44.19 27.31 -6.89
CA PRO A 426 -43.98 27.18 -5.45
C PRO A 426 -43.12 25.98 -5.05
N TRP A 427 -42.91 25.03 -5.97
CA TRP A 427 -42.19 23.79 -5.70
C TRP A 427 -40.75 23.83 -6.21
N PRO A 428 -39.74 23.75 -5.31
CA PRO A 428 -38.35 23.57 -5.70
C PRO A 428 -38.13 22.31 -6.55
N GLU A 429 -37.17 22.38 -7.48
CA GLU A 429 -36.81 21.28 -8.40
C GLU A 429 -36.51 19.96 -7.68
N HIS A 430 -35.79 20.02 -6.56
CA HIS A 430 -35.46 18.83 -5.77
C HIS A 430 -36.67 18.16 -5.09
N LEU A 431 -37.88 18.74 -5.14
CA LEU A 431 -39.09 18.14 -4.59
C LEU A 431 -39.99 17.52 -5.65
N TRP A 432 -39.75 17.76 -6.94
CA TRP A 432 -40.61 17.27 -8.02
C TRP A 432 -40.70 15.74 -8.04
N GLY A 433 -41.91 15.23 -8.28
CA GLY A 433 -42.21 13.80 -8.31
C GLY A 433 -42.22 13.11 -6.94
N LEU A 434 -41.98 13.81 -5.83
CA LEU A 434 -42.03 13.24 -4.49
C LEU A 434 -43.47 12.79 -4.15
N PRO A 435 -43.72 11.50 -3.82
CA PRO A 435 -45.04 11.00 -3.44
C PRO A 435 -45.37 11.41 -2.00
N LEU A 436 -45.67 12.69 -1.80
CA LEU A 436 -45.89 13.31 -0.49
C LEU A 436 -47.07 12.67 0.25
N GLY A 437 -48.18 12.38 -0.44
CA GLY A 437 -49.38 11.77 0.15
C GLY A 437 -49.12 10.40 0.77
N GLN A 438 -48.44 9.52 0.02
CA GLN A 438 -48.06 8.19 0.50
C GLN A 438 -47.11 8.29 1.71
N ARG A 439 -46.09 9.16 1.65
CA ARG A 439 -45.10 9.33 2.71
C ARG A 439 -45.70 9.83 4.02
N LEU A 440 -46.63 10.77 3.98
CA LEU A 440 -47.30 11.27 5.19
C LEU A 440 -48.26 10.25 5.79
N LYS A 441 -48.93 9.43 4.96
CA LYS A 441 -49.78 8.33 5.43
C LYS A 441 -48.96 7.20 6.09
N ASP A 442 -47.81 6.87 5.53
CA ASP A 442 -46.88 5.88 6.09
C ASP A 442 -46.31 6.32 7.46
N VAL A 443 -46.24 7.63 7.73
CA VAL A 443 -45.87 8.16 9.05
C VAL A 443 -47.04 8.06 10.03
N ARG A 444 -48.24 8.49 9.62
CA ARG A 444 -49.45 8.41 10.47
C ARG A 444 -49.79 6.98 10.92
N THR A 445 -49.37 5.96 10.17
CA THR A 445 -49.64 4.54 10.43
C THR A 445 -48.56 3.81 11.22
N LYS A 446 -47.39 4.44 11.46
CA LYS A 446 -46.29 3.83 12.24
C LYS A 446 -46.36 4.06 13.73
N ASP A 447 -47.13 5.07 14.17
CA ASP A 447 -47.31 5.42 15.59
C ASP A 447 -48.58 4.80 16.21
N THR A 448 -49.30 3.97 15.45
CA THR A 448 -50.44 3.12 15.89
C THR A 448 -50.03 1.67 15.87
#